data_AF-A0A956YWD0-F1
#
_entry.id   AF-A0A956YWD0-F1
#
_cell.length_a   1.000
_cell.length_b   1.000
_cell.length_c   1.000
_cell.angle_alpha   90.00
_cell.angle_beta   90.00
_cell.angle_gamma   90.00
#
_symmetry.space_group_name_H-M   'P 1'
#
loop_
_entity.id
_entity.type
_entity.pdbx_description
1 polymer ?
#
loop_
_entity_poly.entity_id
_entity_poly.type
_entity_poly.pdbx_seq_one_letter_code
_entity_poly.pdbx_strand_id
1 'polypeptide(L)'
;TVAHCPSSNLKLASGIAPIAQMLKHDVTVGIGTDGPASNNDLDMFAEIHLAAILAKTQANDPTTLPARQALLMATRQGAEALFLGDKTGSLEVGKLADVIVIDANVAHNMPQFNRDPEAVYSRIVYAAKSSDVRHVFCNGRWLMRDRELLTLDEATLLDEARAYALQVDTFMRAREESVLSKLVAVSELEQAESYEVQVKARIADEVIIDKLLKHPDTQIIHFNHYRQYDSYFLFDDEGRERVRYREDDKIDDHGEVESVRSRLTYSVPTTEREFDQAVLLFRSRFIADATRPVRFYREYFQPLHERQLEKNRRRWHILFQGVLYYLNLDQLLKPQVDGLFIELKSRTYSMKDAEIKAQRVQEMLDILGIGADDIIHRHYIEMVKDAAVAGD
;
A
#
# COMPACT_ATOMS: atom_id res chain seq x y z
N THR A 1 -0.95 10.95 28.00
CA THR A 1 -0.65 9.53 28.24
C THR A 1 -0.25 8.91 26.91
N VAL A 2 0.58 7.86 26.92
CA VAL A 2 1.04 7.14 25.71
C VAL A 2 0.90 5.64 25.93
N ALA A 3 0.45 4.89 24.94
CA ALA A 3 0.51 3.44 24.91
C ALA A 3 1.68 3.02 24.00
N HIS A 4 2.71 2.40 24.58
CA HIS A 4 3.86 1.91 23.84
C HIS A 4 3.63 0.46 23.42
N CYS A 5 3.57 0.22 22.10
CA CYS A 5 3.42 -1.12 21.50
C CYS A 5 4.68 -1.51 20.73
N PRO A 6 5.77 -1.91 21.40
CA PRO A 6 7.07 -2.08 20.74
C PRO A 6 7.06 -3.17 19.65
N SER A 7 6.46 -4.34 19.88
CA SER A 7 6.46 -5.40 18.87
C SER A 7 5.70 -5.00 17.61
N SER A 8 4.53 -4.37 17.75
CA SER A 8 3.74 -3.88 16.61
C SER A 8 4.48 -2.81 15.82
N ASN A 9 5.08 -1.83 16.51
CA ASN A 9 5.86 -0.79 15.87
C ASN A 9 7.04 -1.36 15.06
N LEU A 10 7.73 -2.39 15.58
CA LEU A 10 8.81 -3.06 14.86
C LEU A 10 8.29 -3.92 13.70
N LYS A 11 7.24 -4.70 13.90
CA LYS A 11 6.64 -5.58 12.88
C LYS A 11 6.12 -4.81 11.67
N LEU A 12 5.56 -3.62 11.89
CA LEU A 12 5.05 -2.74 10.85
C LEU A 12 6.08 -1.70 10.36
N ALA A 13 7.33 -1.78 10.82
CA ALA A 13 8.38 -0.80 10.52
C ALA A 13 7.97 0.66 10.79
N SER A 14 7.13 0.90 11.80
CA SER A 14 6.65 2.22 12.22
C SER A 14 7.72 3.03 12.95
N GLY A 15 8.77 2.37 13.45
CA GLY A 15 9.93 2.98 14.09
C GLY A 15 10.03 2.66 15.58
N ILE A 16 10.96 3.32 16.27
CA ILE A 16 11.21 3.12 17.70
C ILE A 16 10.75 4.37 18.46
N ALA A 17 9.82 4.20 19.40
CA ALA A 17 9.30 5.29 20.20
C ALA A 17 10.37 5.83 21.18
N PRO A 18 10.51 7.16 21.36
CA PRO A 18 11.53 7.76 22.25
C PRO A 18 11.10 7.71 23.73
N ILE A 19 10.90 6.50 24.27
CA ILE A 19 10.34 6.27 25.62
C ILE A 19 11.14 6.96 26.72
N ALA A 20 12.48 6.93 26.63
CA ALA A 20 13.33 7.59 27.63
C ALA A 20 13.09 9.10 27.71
N GLN A 21 12.86 9.76 26.56
CA GLN A 21 12.57 11.19 26.51
C GLN A 21 11.17 11.48 27.05
N MET A 22 10.18 10.67 26.69
CA MET A 22 8.81 10.80 27.19
C MET A 22 8.78 10.73 28.72
N LEU A 23 9.43 9.73 29.31
CA LEU A 23 9.51 9.57 30.77
C LEU A 23 10.25 10.74 31.44
N LYS A 24 11.32 11.27 30.81
CA LYS A 24 12.03 12.46 31.31
C LYS A 24 11.17 13.73 31.31
N HIS A 25 10.16 13.78 30.47
CA HIS A 25 9.19 14.88 30.40
C HIS A 25 7.88 14.58 31.15
N ASP A 26 7.92 13.67 32.14
CA ASP A 26 6.79 13.29 32.99
C ASP A 26 5.54 12.81 32.22
N VAL A 27 5.74 12.30 30.99
CA VAL A 27 4.66 11.68 30.22
C VAL A 27 4.36 10.32 30.84
N THR A 28 3.11 10.10 31.24
CA THR A 28 2.63 8.76 31.63
C THR A 28 2.63 7.82 30.43
N VAL A 29 3.45 6.77 30.48
CA VAL A 29 3.56 5.76 29.43
C VAL A 29 3.13 4.39 29.95
N GLY A 30 2.12 3.80 29.31
CA GLY A 30 1.73 2.40 29.47
C GLY A 30 2.36 1.50 28.39
N ILE A 31 2.34 0.19 28.59
CA ILE A 31 2.72 -0.81 27.56
C ILE A 31 1.45 -1.52 27.07
N GLY A 32 1.38 -1.78 25.77
CA GLY A 32 0.33 -2.58 25.15
C GLY A 32 0.88 -3.47 24.05
N THR A 33 0.13 -4.50 23.69
CA THR A 33 0.52 -5.45 22.64
C THR A 33 0.14 -4.99 21.24
N ASP A 34 -0.85 -4.11 21.11
CA ASP A 34 -1.67 -3.95 19.91
C ASP A 34 -2.48 -5.23 19.59
N GLY A 35 -3.12 -5.31 18.42
CA GLY A 35 -3.91 -6.47 18.00
C GLY A 35 -3.07 -7.66 17.48
N PRO A 36 -3.63 -8.88 17.49
CA PRO A 36 -2.92 -10.11 17.07
C PRO A 36 -2.63 -10.18 15.56
N ALA A 37 -3.05 -9.19 14.76
CA ALA A 37 -2.68 -9.08 13.35
C ALA A 37 -1.33 -8.34 13.13
N SER A 38 -0.91 -7.53 14.10
CA SER A 38 0.28 -6.68 14.04
C SER A 38 1.31 -6.99 15.12
N ASN A 39 1.06 -7.96 16.00
CA ASN A 39 2.03 -8.46 16.99
C ASN A 39 2.46 -9.89 16.62
N ASN A 40 1.89 -10.88 17.30
CA ASN A 40 0.81 -11.75 16.80
C ASN A 40 0.29 -12.64 17.96
N ASP A 41 0.86 -12.51 19.15
CA ASP A 41 0.32 -12.96 20.42
C ASP A 41 -0.16 -11.76 21.27
N LEU A 42 -0.52 -12.02 22.52
CA LEU A 42 -0.91 -11.01 23.52
C LEU A 42 -0.04 -11.13 24.79
N ASP A 43 1.25 -11.44 24.64
CA ASP A 43 2.17 -11.68 25.75
C ASP A 43 2.77 -10.37 26.30
N MET A 44 2.22 -9.90 27.42
CA MET A 44 2.73 -8.71 28.11
C MET A 44 4.16 -8.87 28.67
N PHE A 45 4.62 -10.08 29.01
CA PHE A 45 6.00 -10.27 29.48
C PHE A 45 7.00 -10.04 28.35
N ALA A 46 6.67 -10.52 27.14
CA ALA A 46 7.45 -10.26 25.95
C ALA A 46 7.50 -8.75 25.63
N GLU A 47 6.36 -8.04 25.70
CA GLU A 47 6.32 -6.59 25.47
C GLU A 47 7.12 -5.79 26.51
N ILE A 48 7.03 -6.16 27.80
CA ILE A 48 7.80 -5.50 28.87
C ILE A 48 9.30 -5.69 28.65
N HIS A 49 9.71 -6.93 28.35
CA HIS A 49 11.10 -7.25 28.05
C HIS A 49 11.61 -6.44 26.86
N LEU A 50 10.85 -6.45 25.76
CA LEU A 50 11.22 -5.74 24.53
C LEU A 50 11.28 -4.23 24.75
N ALA A 51 10.30 -3.63 25.42
CA ALA A 51 10.32 -2.20 25.76
C ALA A 51 11.61 -1.84 26.52
N ALA A 52 11.97 -2.64 27.53
CA ALA A 52 13.13 -2.39 28.38
C ALA A 52 14.46 -2.45 27.60
N ILE A 53 14.65 -3.42 26.72
CA ILE A 53 15.91 -3.54 25.96
C ILE A 53 15.96 -2.57 24.77
N LEU A 54 14.83 -2.31 24.12
CA LEU A 54 14.74 -1.43 22.96
C LEU A 54 15.06 0.02 23.34
N ALA A 55 14.58 0.48 24.49
CA ALA A 55 14.89 1.82 25.01
C ALA A 55 16.39 2.01 25.29
N LYS A 56 17.09 0.97 25.76
CA LYS A 56 18.55 1.02 25.98
C LYS A 56 19.30 1.19 24.67
N THR A 57 18.94 0.40 23.66
CA THR A 57 19.56 0.47 22.33
C THR A 57 19.29 1.82 21.67
N GLN A 58 18.05 2.33 21.75
CA GLN A 58 17.68 3.61 21.15
C GLN A 58 18.40 4.81 21.81
N ALA A 59 18.62 4.76 23.13
CA ALA A 59 19.36 5.78 23.86
C ALA A 59 20.88 5.59 23.82
N ASN A 60 21.37 4.45 23.30
CA ASN A 60 22.77 4.01 23.40
C ASN A 60 23.30 4.05 24.86
N ASP A 61 22.46 3.63 25.81
CA ASP A 61 22.76 3.65 27.24
C ASP A 61 22.15 2.41 27.93
N PRO A 62 22.98 1.51 28.50
CA PRO A 62 22.49 0.29 29.14
C PRO A 62 21.70 0.54 30.44
N THR A 63 21.77 1.75 31.01
CA THR A 63 21.04 2.11 32.23
C THR A 63 19.65 2.66 31.96
N THR A 64 19.34 2.98 30.70
CA THR A 64 18.04 3.50 30.29
C THR A 64 16.92 2.47 30.51
N LEU A 65 15.77 2.95 30.99
CA LEU A 65 14.57 2.16 31.31
C LEU A 65 14.90 0.90 32.15
N PRO A 66 15.25 1.07 33.45
CA PRO A 66 15.53 -0.07 34.33
C PRO A 66 14.29 -0.95 34.51
N ALA A 67 14.49 -2.21 34.87
CA ALA A 67 13.42 -3.22 34.97
C ALA A 67 12.24 -2.76 35.84
N ARG A 68 12.52 -2.11 36.97
CA ARG A 68 11.49 -1.55 37.85
C ARG A 68 10.59 -0.54 37.13
N GLN A 69 11.17 0.34 36.32
CA GLN A 69 10.41 1.31 35.54
C GLN A 69 9.61 0.64 34.42
N ALA A 70 10.18 -0.37 33.74
CA ALA A 70 9.44 -1.14 32.73
C ALA A 70 8.22 -1.87 33.33
N LEU A 71 8.37 -2.46 34.52
CA LEU A 71 7.24 -3.07 35.24
C LEU A 71 6.20 -2.04 35.66
N LEU A 72 6.61 -0.84 36.10
CA LEU A 72 5.69 0.26 36.41
C LEU A 72 4.88 0.68 35.16
N MET A 73 5.52 0.75 33.98
CA MET A 73 4.84 1.03 32.71
C MET A 73 3.73 0.00 32.39
N ALA A 74 3.97 -1.28 32.66
CA ALA A 74 2.98 -2.33 32.41
C ALA A 74 1.94 -2.52 33.53
N THR A 75 2.08 -1.83 34.66
CA THR A 75 1.16 -1.97 35.80
C THR A 75 0.58 -0.61 36.18
N ARG A 76 1.21 0.10 37.11
CA ARG A 76 0.69 1.36 37.68
C ARG A 76 0.50 2.45 36.63
N GLN A 77 1.51 2.70 35.81
CA GLN A 77 1.42 3.73 34.76
C GLN A 77 0.49 3.32 33.62
N GLY A 78 0.31 2.02 33.37
CA GLY A 78 -0.73 1.51 32.48
C GLY A 78 -2.14 1.83 33.01
N ALA A 79 -2.38 1.58 34.30
CA ALA A 79 -3.64 1.95 34.96
C ALA A 79 -3.84 3.48 34.96
N GLU A 80 -2.82 4.27 35.25
CA GLU A 80 -2.85 5.74 35.15
C GLU A 80 -3.17 6.20 33.72
N ALA A 81 -2.58 5.58 32.70
CA ALA A 81 -2.82 5.90 31.29
C ALA A 81 -4.28 5.66 30.87
N LEU A 82 -4.96 4.71 31.52
CA LEU A 82 -6.37 4.38 31.34
C LEU A 82 -7.31 5.11 32.32
N PHE A 83 -6.79 6.04 33.12
CA PHE A 83 -7.55 6.76 34.17
C PHE A 83 -8.16 5.81 35.24
N LEU A 84 -7.49 4.68 35.48
CA LEU A 84 -7.83 3.67 36.50
C LEU A 84 -6.81 3.62 37.65
N GLY A 85 -5.83 4.53 37.67
CA GLY A 85 -4.74 4.55 38.65
C GLY A 85 -5.21 4.58 40.11
N ASP A 86 -6.36 5.19 40.41
CA ASP A 86 -6.93 5.21 41.76
C ASP A 86 -7.58 3.88 42.16
N LYS A 87 -7.85 3.00 41.20
CA LYS A 87 -8.58 1.74 41.40
C LYS A 87 -7.66 0.52 41.35
N THR A 88 -6.64 0.50 40.49
CA THR A 88 -5.80 -0.68 40.24
C THR A 88 -4.38 -0.29 39.81
N GLY A 89 -3.55 -1.28 39.50
CA GLY A 89 -2.16 -1.11 39.04
C GLY A 89 -1.10 -1.10 40.14
N SER A 90 -1.50 -1.10 41.41
CA SER A 90 -0.61 -1.23 42.57
C SER A 90 -1.29 -1.96 43.72
N LEU A 91 -0.49 -2.63 44.56
CA LEU A 91 -0.95 -3.34 45.75
C LEU A 91 -1.00 -2.38 46.94
N GLU A 92 -2.07 -1.59 47.02
CA GLU A 92 -2.30 -0.60 48.09
C GLU A 92 -3.67 -0.83 48.74
N VAL A 93 -3.76 -0.59 50.04
CA VAL A 93 -5.03 -0.71 50.77
C VAL A 93 -6.08 0.21 50.15
N GLY A 94 -7.26 -0.35 49.84
CA GLY A 94 -8.37 0.37 49.22
C GLY A 94 -8.47 0.22 47.69
N LYS A 95 -7.44 -0.31 47.02
CA LYS A 95 -7.50 -0.65 45.58
C LYS A 95 -8.11 -2.02 45.34
N LEU A 96 -8.56 -2.26 44.11
CA LEU A 96 -9.08 -3.55 43.65
C LEU A 96 -7.97 -4.61 43.73
N ALA A 97 -8.35 -5.82 44.13
CA ALA A 97 -7.44 -6.96 44.18
C ALA A 97 -7.26 -7.58 42.77
N ASP A 98 -6.61 -6.82 41.89
CA ASP A 98 -6.10 -7.29 40.59
C ASP A 98 -4.66 -7.76 40.77
N VAL A 99 -4.46 -9.07 40.80
CA VAL A 99 -3.19 -9.69 41.22
C VAL A 99 -2.82 -10.84 40.31
N ILE A 100 -1.56 -10.92 39.93
CA ILE A 100 -0.96 -12.12 39.35
C ILE A 100 0.06 -12.70 40.32
N VAL A 101 0.17 -14.02 40.37
CA VAL A 101 1.22 -14.73 41.11
C VAL A 101 2.11 -15.44 40.11
N ILE A 102 3.40 -15.15 40.16
CA ILE A 102 4.41 -15.71 39.26
C ILE A 102 5.19 -16.80 40.00
N ASP A 103 5.29 -17.97 39.38
CA ASP A 103 6.13 -19.08 39.83
C ASP A 103 7.57 -18.89 39.36
N ALA A 104 8.41 -18.36 40.24
CA ALA A 104 9.82 -18.08 39.93
C ALA A 104 10.74 -19.31 40.11
N ASN A 105 10.22 -20.46 40.55
CA ASN A 105 11.02 -21.66 40.81
C ASN A 105 11.12 -22.57 39.58
N VAL A 106 11.56 -21.98 38.47
CA VAL A 106 11.68 -22.62 37.16
C VAL A 106 13.11 -22.49 36.63
N ALA A 107 13.54 -23.44 35.78
CA ALA A 107 14.94 -23.54 35.35
C ALA A 107 15.48 -22.25 34.71
N HIS A 108 14.69 -21.57 33.87
CA HIS A 108 15.10 -20.33 33.20
C HIS A 108 15.13 -19.09 34.11
N ASN A 109 14.62 -19.18 35.34
CA ASN A 109 14.66 -18.09 36.33
C ASN A 109 15.67 -18.37 37.46
N MET A 110 16.52 -19.40 37.30
CA MET A 110 17.59 -19.76 38.23
C MET A 110 18.97 -19.43 37.66
N PRO A 111 19.95 -19.04 38.50
CA PRO A 111 19.87 -18.84 39.95
C PRO A 111 19.21 -17.50 40.33
N GLN A 112 18.67 -17.43 41.56
CA GLN A 112 18.08 -16.22 42.11
C GLN A 112 19.06 -15.50 43.04
N PHE A 113 19.44 -14.27 42.67
CA PHE A 113 20.29 -13.41 43.50
C PHE A 113 19.42 -12.45 44.32
N ASN A 114 19.72 -12.31 45.62
CA ASN A 114 19.00 -11.42 46.54
C ASN A 114 19.88 -10.31 47.13
N ARG A 115 21.08 -10.09 46.57
CA ARG A 115 22.01 -9.06 47.04
C ARG A 115 21.47 -7.64 46.80
N ASP A 116 20.78 -7.46 45.68
CA ASP A 116 20.24 -6.18 45.23
C ASP A 116 18.71 -6.21 45.35
N PRO A 117 18.06 -5.24 46.01
CA PRO A 117 16.60 -5.16 46.07
C PRO A 117 15.95 -5.08 44.67
N GLU A 118 16.66 -4.60 43.65
CA GLU A 118 16.16 -4.51 42.27
C GLU A 118 16.18 -5.87 41.54
N ALA A 119 16.82 -6.90 42.11
CA ALA A 119 16.96 -8.20 41.47
C ALA A 119 15.63 -8.91 41.21
N VAL A 120 14.57 -8.62 41.98
CA VAL A 120 13.22 -9.15 41.71
C VAL A 120 12.63 -8.58 40.42
N TYR A 121 12.77 -7.28 40.17
CA TYR A 121 12.28 -6.66 38.94
C TYR A 121 13.05 -7.18 37.73
N SER A 122 14.38 -7.32 37.86
CA SER A 122 15.22 -7.90 36.82
C SER A 122 14.75 -9.30 36.42
N ARG A 123 14.45 -10.15 37.41
CA ARG A 123 13.91 -11.51 37.17
C ARG A 123 12.55 -11.49 36.46
N ILE A 124 11.67 -10.57 36.82
CA ILE A 124 10.35 -10.45 36.18
C ILE A 124 10.47 -9.95 34.74
N VAL A 125 11.32 -8.95 34.48
CA VAL A 125 11.40 -8.29 33.17
C VAL A 125 12.28 -9.01 32.17
N TYR A 126 13.41 -9.59 32.61
CA TYR A 126 14.42 -10.13 31.69
C TYR A 126 14.46 -11.67 31.64
N ALA A 127 13.80 -12.37 32.55
CA ALA A 127 13.86 -13.84 32.63
C ALA A 127 12.49 -14.52 32.68
N ALA A 128 11.49 -13.93 33.33
CA ALA A 128 10.17 -14.55 33.45
C ALA A 128 9.44 -14.61 32.09
N LYS A 129 8.54 -15.60 32.00
CA LYS A 129 7.68 -15.83 30.83
C LYS A 129 6.22 -15.77 31.26
N SER A 130 5.31 -15.52 30.32
CA SER A 130 3.86 -15.59 30.55
C SER A 130 3.41 -16.94 31.14
N SER A 131 4.05 -18.05 30.74
CA SER A 131 3.81 -19.40 31.28
C SER A 131 4.13 -19.55 32.77
N ASP A 132 4.88 -18.63 33.35
CA ASP A 132 5.26 -18.65 34.76
C ASP A 132 4.12 -18.11 35.65
N VAL A 133 3.11 -17.44 35.07
CA VAL A 133 1.93 -16.98 35.81
C VAL A 133 1.13 -18.19 36.28
N ARG A 134 1.01 -18.35 37.61
CA ARG A 134 0.35 -19.48 38.26
C ARG A 134 -1.10 -19.16 38.66
N HIS A 135 -1.33 -17.95 39.12
CA HIS A 135 -2.64 -17.50 39.63
C HIS A 135 -2.98 -16.11 39.10
N VAL A 136 -4.25 -15.87 38.78
CA VAL A 136 -4.77 -14.56 38.37
C VAL A 136 -6.05 -14.25 39.12
N PHE A 137 -6.08 -13.06 39.71
CA PHE A 137 -7.23 -12.46 40.38
C PHE A 137 -7.62 -11.17 39.68
N CYS A 138 -8.92 -10.91 39.59
CA CYS A 138 -9.45 -9.63 39.15
C CYS A 138 -10.54 -9.19 40.12
N ASN A 139 -10.38 -8.05 40.78
CA ASN A 139 -11.24 -7.59 41.86
C ASN A 139 -11.50 -8.69 42.90
N GLY A 140 -10.45 -9.42 43.29
CA GLY A 140 -10.50 -10.50 44.27
C GLY A 140 -11.16 -11.80 43.79
N ARG A 141 -11.69 -11.86 42.56
CA ARG A 141 -12.25 -13.09 41.98
C ARG A 141 -11.15 -13.87 41.26
N TRP A 142 -11.16 -15.17 41.44
CA TRP A 142 -10.25 -16.06 40.71
C TRP A 142 -10.62 -16.12 39.23
N LEU A 143 -9.65 -15.84 38.36
CA LEU A 143 -9.77 -16.07 36.91
C LEU A 143 -8.98 -17.30 36.48
N MET A 144 -7.81 -17.52 37.10
CA MET A 144 -6.93 -18.67 36.86
C MET A 144 -6.33 -19.16 38.17
N ARG A 145 -6.33 -20.46 38.42
CA ARG A 145 -5.74 -21.08 39.61
C ARG A 145 -4.89 -22.28 39.23
N ASP A 146 -3.63 -22.31 39.68
CA ASP A 146 -2.70 -23.40 39.37
C ASP A 146 -2.57 -23.64 37.85
N ARG A 147 -2.59 -22.56 37.07
CA ARG A 147 -2.59 -22.52 35.60
C ARG A 147 -3.86 -23.07 34.92
N GLU A 148 -4.92 -23.35 35.68
CA GLU A 148 -6.24 -23.72 35.13
C GLU A 148 -7.16 -22.49 35.04
N LEU A 149 -7.71 -22.22 33.86
CA LEU A 149 -8.69 -21.15 33.65
C LEU A 149 -10.04 -21.54 34.26
N LEU A 150 -10.64 -20.65 35.04
CA LEU A 150 -11.88 -20.93 35.79
C LEU A 150 -13.13 -20.27 35.20
N THR A 151 -12.95 -19.44 34.17
CA THR A 151 -14.02 -18.60 33.61
C THR A 151 -14.21 -18.77 32.10
N LEU A 152 -13.39 -19.61 31.47
CA LEU A 152 -13.38 -19.88 30.04
C LEU A 152 -13.20 -21.37 29.79
N ASP A 153 -13.84 -21.88 28.74
CA ASP A 153 -13.58 -23.22 28.21
C ASP A 153 -12.62 -23.09 27.03
N GLU A 154 -11.34 -23.40 27.28
CA GLU A 154 -10.28 -23.27 26.29
C GLU A 154 -10.49 -24.18 25.08
N ALA A 155 -11.01 -25.40 25.28
CA ALA A 155 -11.22 -26.34 24.19
C ALA A 155 -12.30 -25.84 23.23
N THR A 156 -13.42 -25.34 23.78
CA THR A 156 -14.50 -24.74 22.99
C THR A 156 -14.01 -23.51 22.22
N LEU A 157 -13.25 -22.62 22.86
CA LEU A 157 -12.70 -21.43 22.18
C LEU A 157 -11.76 -21.78 21.03
N LEU A 158 -10.95 -22.83 21.17
CA LEU A 158 -10.08 -23.30 20.10
C LEU A 158 -10.87 -23.87 18.91
N ASP A 159 -11.98 -24.56 19.16
CA ASP A 159 -12.88 -25.04 18.11
C ASP A 159 -13.58 -23.88 17.38
N GLU A 160 -14.08 -22.89 18.12
CA GLU A 160 -14.68 -21.68 17.55
C GLU A 160 -13.66 -20.90 16.69
N ALA A 161 -12.43 -20.72 17.18
CA ALA A 161 -11.37 -20.06 16.43
C ALA A 161 -11.02 -20.79 15.13
N ARG A 162 -10.98 -22.14 15.14
CA ARG A 162 -10.81 -22.95 13.94
C ARG A 162 -11.94 -22.75 12.93
N ALA A 163 -13.19 -22.68 13.40
CA ALA A 163 -14.34 -22.43 12.53
C ALA A 163 -14.26 -21.03 11.88
N TYR A 164 -13.89 -19.99 12.64
CA TYR A 164 -13.68 -18.66 12.10
C TYR A 164 -12.54 -18.59 11.09
N ALA A 165 -11.41 -19.28 11.35
CA ALA A 165 -10.31 -19.35 10.41
C ALA A 165 -10.75 -19.91 9.04
N LEU A 166 -11.57 -20.97 9.04
CA LEU A 166 -12.12 -21.54 7.80
C LEU A 166 -13.02 -20.55 7.04
N GLN A 167 -13.83 -19.75 7.76
CA GLN A 167 -14.67 -18.71 7.14
C GLN A 167 -13.82 -17.61 6.50
N VAL A 168 -12.78 -17.14 7.22
CA VAL A 168 -11.83 -16.15 6.70
C VAL A 168 -11.11 -16.70 5.48
N ASP A 169 -10.59 -17.93 5.54
CA ASP A 169 -9.93 -18.57 4.40
C ASP A 169 -10.83 -18.68 3.18
N THR A 170 -12.08 -19.11 3.38
CA THR A 170 -13.06 -19.22 2.29
C THR A 170 -13.33 -17.86 1.65
N PHE A 171 -13.47 -16.83 2.47
CA PHE A 171 -13.68 -15.46 2.03
C PHE A 171 -12.47 -14.89 1.29
N MET A 172 -11.25 -15.14 1.78
CA MET A 172 -10.02 -14.67 1.15
C MET A 172 -9.80 -15.37 -0.19
N ARG A 173 -9.99 -16.69 -0.27
CA ARG A 173 -9.90 -17.46 -1.52
C ARG A 173 -10.84 -16.93 -2.59
N ALA A 174 -12.12 -16.76 -2.26
CA ALA A 174 -13.11 -16.23 -3.20
C ALA A 174 -12.76 -14.80 -3.71
N ARG A 175 -11.97 -14.03 -2.94
CA ARG A 175 -11.57 -12.67 -3.30
C ARG A 175 -10.24 -12.57 -4.00
N GLU A 176 -9.33 -13.50 -3.72
CA GLU A 176 -8.03 -13.59 -4.37
C GLU A 176 -8.10 -14.21 -5.77
N GLU A 177 -9.22 -14.87 -6.11
CA GLU A 177 -9.46 -15.51 -7.41
C GLU A 177 -9.46 -14.54 -8.61
N SER A 178 -9.76 -13.25 -8.44
CA SER A 178 -9.76 -12.28 -9.53
C SER A 178 -9.12 -10.96 -9.15
N VAL A 179 -8.28 -10.43 -10.04
CA VAL A 179 -7.68 -9.09 -9.93
C VAL A 179 -8.76 -8.02 -9.77
N LEU A 180 -9.92 -8.20 -10.42
CA LEU A 180 -11.05 -7.29 -10.28
C LEU A 180 -11.61 -7.29 -8.85
N SER A 181 -11.80 -8.46 -8.24
CA SER A 181 -12.25 -8.60 -6.85
C SER A 181 -11.28 -7.95 -5.87
N LYS A 182 -9.97 -8.13 -6.09
CA LYS A 182 -8.92 -7.42 -5.33
C LYS A 182 -9.06 -5.91 -5.48
N LEU A 183 -9.32 -5.41 -6.68
CA LEU A 183 -9.40 -3.97 -6.95
C LEU A 183 -10.67 -3.33 -6.35
N VAL A 184 -11.82 -4.04 -6.34
CA VAL A 184 -13.05 -3.63 -5.63
C VAL A 184 -12.80 -3.43 -4.13
N ALA A 185 -11.94 -4.26 -3.52
CA ALA A 185 -11.73 -4.23 -2.08
C ALA A 185 -10.87 -3.04 -1.61
N VAL A 186 -10.04 -2.47 -2.48
CA VAL A 186 -9.10 -1.38 -2.13
C VAL A 186 -9.52 -0.02 -2.65
N SER A 187 -10.56 0.07 -3.50
CA SER A 187 -10.95 1.32 -4.13
C SER A 187 -12.41 1.30 -4.58
N GLU A 188 -13.04 2.48 -4.60
CA GLU A 188 -14.31 2.67 -5.30
C GLU A 188 -14.07 2.59 -6.82
N LEU A 189 -14.95 1.85 -7.50
CA LEU A 189 -14.77 1.45 -8.89
C LEU A 189 -15.77 2.11 -9.82
N GLU A 190 -15.26 2.77 -10.85
CA GLU A 190 -16.05 3.20 -11.99
C GLU A 190 -15.82 2.25 -13.17
N GLN A 191 -16.88 1.56 -13.60
CA GLN A 191 -16.87 0.75 -14.81
C GLN A 191 -17.15 1.63 -16.03
N ALA A 192 -16.26 1.55 -17.03
CA ALA A 192 -16.47 2.20 -18.32
C ALA A 192 -16.20 1.21 -19.45
N GLU A 193 -17.22 0.94 -20.25
CA GLU A 193 -17.08 0.27 -21.55
C GLU A 193 -16.99 1.34 -22.63
N SER A 194 -15.93 1.29 -23.43
CA SER A 194 -15.77 2.25 -24.53
C SER A 194 -14.94 1.63 -25.65
N TYR A 195 -15.28 2.01 -26.88
CA TYR A 195 -14.39 1.88 -28.01
C TYR A 195 -13.35 2.99 -27.95
N GLU A 196 -12.09 2.62 -28.15
CA GLU A 196 -10.98 3.55 -28.25
C GLU A 196 -10.35 3.45 -29.62
N VAL A 197 -10.27 4.58 -30.30
CA VAL A 197 -9.51 4.76 -31.54
C VAL A 197 -8.17 5.33 -31.15
N GLN A 198 -7.08 4.68 -31.56
CA GLN A 198 -5.73 5.20 -31.34
C GLN A 198 -4.84 4.97 -32.57
N VAL A 199 -4.00 5.95 -32.87
CA VAL A 199 -2.85 5.81 -33.77
C VAL A 199 -1.63 6.34 -33.05
N LYS A 200 -0.50 5.65 -33.20
CA LYS A 200 0.81 6.11 -32.76
C LYS A 200 1.74 6.16 -33.94
N ALA A 201 2.59 7.18 -34.01
CA ALA A 201 3.64 7.25 -35.03
C ALA A 201 4.91 7.86 -34.45
N ARG A 202 6.05 7.49 -35.02
CA ARG A 202 7.34 8.14 -34.71
C ARG A 202 7.47 9.36 -35.60
N ILE A 203 7.97 10.45 -35.04
CA ILE A 203 8.14 11.72 -35.75
C ILE A 203 9.56 12.24 -35.54
N ALA A 204 10.12 12.86 -36.57
CA ALA A 204 11.48 13.40 -36.52
C ALA A 204 11.54 14.78 -35.83
N ASP A 205 10.47 15.59 -35.99
CA ASP A 205 10.42 16.97 -35.51
C ASP A 205 9.01 17.29 -35.00
N GLU A 206 8.92 18.00 -33.88
CA GLU A 206 7.66 18.47 -33.30
C GLU A 206 6.95 19.52 -34.16
N VAL A 207 7.67 20.21 -35.04
CA VAL A 207 7.11 21.24 -35.94
C VAL A 207 6.00 20.69 -36.83
N ILE A 208 5.96 19.38 -37.10
CA ILE A 208 4.88 18.80 -37.91
C ILE A 208 3.51 18.95 -37.24
N ILE A 209 3.47 19.02 -35.90
CA ILE A 209 2.23 19.10 -35.12
C ILE A 209 1.53 20.44 -35.38
N ASP A 210 2.31 21.50 -35.64
CA ASP A 210 1.77 22.82 -35.98
C ASP A 210 0.89 22.79 -37.23
N LYS A 211 1.13 21.86 -38.18
CA LYS A 211 0.29 21.72 -39.37
C LYS A 211 -1.15 21.39 -38.98
N LEU A 212 -1.33 20.47 -38.04
CA LEU A 212 -2.65 20.06 -37.57
C LEU A 212 -3.25 21.11 -36.62
N LEU A 213 -2.44 21.68 -35.72
CA LEU A 213 -2.92 22.68 -34.75
C LEU A 213 -3.36 24.00 -35.39
N LYS A 214 -2.78 24.38 -36.54
CA LYS A 214 -3.12 25.59 -37.30
C LYS A 214 -4.11 25.32 -38.44
N HIS A 215 -4.54 24.08 -38.63
CA HIS A 215 -5.48 23.71 -39.69
C HIS A 215 -6.86 24.35 -39.44
N PRO A 216 -7.56 24.88 -40.48
CA PRO A 216 -8.84 25.59 -40.31
C PRO A 216 -9.94 24.73 -39.67
N ASP A 217 -9.91 23.41 -39.87
CA ASP A 217 -10.88 22.48 -39.28
C ASP A 217 -10.52 22.03 -37.84
N THR A 218 -9.41 22.53 -37.29
CA THR A 218 -8.94 22.21 -35.94
C THR A 218 -9.20 23.37 -34.99
N GLN A 219 -9.89 23.09 -33.88
CA GLN A 219 -10.01 24.02 -32.76
C GLN A 219 -9.33 23.43 -31.53
N ILE A 220 -8.42 24.19 -30.92
CA ILE A 220 -7.79 23.82 -29.65
C ILE A 220 -8.71 24.21 -28.50
N ILE A 221 -9.10 23.23 -27.69
CA ILE A 221 -9.95 23.41 -26.52
C ILE A 221 -9.12 23.62 -25.26
N HIS A 222 -8.07 22.81 -25.10
CA HIS A 222 -7.27 22.79 -23.89
C HIS A 222 -5.89 22.19 -24.17
N PHE A 223 -4.90 22.63 -23.41
CA PHE A 223 -3.54 22.11 -23.46
C PHE A 223 -3.10 21.72 -22.04
N ASN A 224 -2.38 20.60 -21.94
CA ASN A 224 -1.72 20.19 -20.71
C ASN A 224 -0.35 19.60 -21.00
N HIS A 225 0.57 19.80 -20.07
CA HIS A 225 1.86 19.15 -20.04
C HIS A 225 1.92 18.25 -18.80
N TYR A 226 2.23 16.97 -19.00
CA TYR A 226 2.39 15.99 -17.93
C TYR A 226 3.75 15.33 -17.98
N ARG A 227 4.35 15.11 -16.82
CA ARG A 227 5.35 14.05 -16.63
C ARG A 227 4.60 12.84 -16.05
N GLN A 228 4.60 11.73 -16.79
CA GLN A 228 3.78 10.56 -16.46
C GLN A 228 4.66 9.39 -16.02
N TYR A 229 4.29 8.76 -14.91
CA TYR A 229 4.91 7.57 -14.36
C TYR A 229 3.88 6.44 -14.33
N ASP A 230 4.01 5.50 -15.28
CA ASP A 230 3.16 4.32 -15.36
C ASP A 230 3.90 3.09 -14.80
N SER A 231 3.28 2.40 -13.84
CA SER A 231 3.65 1.05 -13.41
C SER A 231 2.56 0.08 -13.82
N TYR A 232 2.93 -0.92 -14.62
CA TYR A 232 2.04 -1.96 -15.11
C TYR A 232 2.28 -3.25 -14.36
N PHE A 233 1.25 -3.73 -13.69
CA PHE A 233 1.17 -5.04 -13.05
C PHE A 233 0.46 -6.00 -14.00
N LEU A 234 1.18 -7.02 -14.48
CA LEU A 234 0.73 -7.97 -15.49
C LEU A 234 0.43 -9.33 -14.82
N PHE A 235 -0.71 -9.93 -15.16
CA PHE A 235 -1.19 -11.17 -14.54
C PHE A 235 -1.17 -12.38 -15.48
N ASP A 236 -0.80 -12.17 -16.74
CA ASP A 236 -0.53 -13.21 -17.73
C ASP A 236 0.74 -12.87 -18.53
N ASP A 237 1.31 -13.89 -19.20
CA ASP A 237 2.55 -13.76 -19.98
C ASP A 237 2.39 -12.82 -21.21
N GLU A 238 1.17 -12.69 -21.71
CA GLU A 238 0.84 -11.86 -22.86
C GLU A 238 0.59 -10.39 -22.47
N GLY A 239 0.52 -10.07 -21.17
CA GLY A 239 0.16 -8.76 -20.62
C GLY A 239 -1.25 -8.29 -20.97
N ARG A 240 -2.18 -9.21 -21.26
CA ARG A 240 -3.56 -8.91 -21.64
C ARG A 240 -4.35 -8.45 -20.41
N GLU A 241 -4.33 -9.22 -19.34
CA GLU A 241 -4.87 -8.82 -18.04
C GLU A 241 -3.84 -7.99 -17.27
N ARG A 242 -4.20 -6.74 -16.97
CA ARG A 242 -3.28 -5.82 -16.28
C ARG A 242 -3.97 -4.75 -15.44
N VAL A 243 -3.28 -4.36 -14.37
CA VAL A 243 -3.55 -3.15 -13.60
C VAL A 243 -2.45 -2.14 -13.88
N ARG A 244 -2.82 -0.94 -14.31
CA ARG A 244 -1.88 0.18 -14.44
C ARG A 244 -2.07 1.14 -13.28
N TYR A 245 -1.04 1.32 -12.45
CA TYR A 245 -0.88 2.48 -11.59
C TYR A 245 -0.26 3.61 -12.43
N ARG A 246 -0.89 4.77 -12.45
CA ARG A 246 -0.40 5.97 -13.13
C ARG A 246 -0.30 7.11 -12.15
N GLU A 247 0.81 7.80 -12.16
CA GLU A 247 0.99 9.12 -11.54
C GLU A 247 1.23 10.16 -12.62
N ASP A 248 0.38 11.19 -12.63
CA ASP A 248 0.43 12.31 -13.56
C ASP A 248 0.85 13.57 -12.80
N ASP A 249 2.08 14.03 -13.03
CA ASP A 249 2.55 15.34 -12.58
C ASP A 249 2.18 16.36 -13.66
N LYS A 250 1.22 17.24 -13.35
CA LYS A 250 0.87 18.35 -14.24
C LYS A 250 1.94 19.43 -14.11
N ILE A 251 2.55 19.78 -15.24
CA ILE A 251 3.66 20.73 -15.33
C ILE A 251 3.13 22.09 -15.77
N ASP A 252 3.56 23.15 -15.09
CA ASP A 252 3.23 24.53 -15.42
C ASP A 252 4.16 25.12 -16.51
N ASP A 253 3.93 26.38 -16.87
CA ASP A 253 4.71 27.09 -17.89
C ASP A 253 6.17 27.36 -17.45
N HIS A 254 6.49 27.20 -16.16
CA HIS A 254 7.84 27.34 -15.60
C HIS A 254 8.60 26.02 -15.52
N GLY A 255 7.94 24.89 -15.82
CA GLY A 255 8.52 23.55 -15.73
C GLY A 255 8.39 22.91 -14.34
N GLU A 256 7.63 23.53 -13.44
CA GLU A 256 7.41 23.06 -12.07
C GLU A 256 6.11 22.23 -11.96
N VAL A 257 6.02 21.40 -10.93
CA VAL A 257 4.85 20.53 -10.70
C VAL A 257 3.72 21.34 -10.05
N GLU A 258 2.63 21.57 -10.79
CA GLU A 258 1.44 22.27 -10.33
C GLU A 258 0.53 21.36 -9.47
N SER A 259 0.35 20.11 -9.90
CA SER A 259 -0.49 19.14 -9.19
C SER A 259 -0.11 17.70 -9.55
N VAL A 260 -0.36 16.78 -8.63
CA VAL A 260 -0.10 15.34 -8.80
C VAL A 260 -1.42 14.58 -8.70
N ARG A 261 -1.65 13.65 -9.63
CA ARG A 261 -2.81 12.75 -9.60
C ARG A 261 -2.39 11.32 -9.82
N SER A 262 -2.84 10.42 -8.94
CA SER A 262 -2.57 8.99 -9.05
C SER A 262 -3.85 8.18 -9.28
N ARG A 263 -3.81 7.21 -10.20
CA ARG A 263 -4.98 6.42 -10.62
C ARG A 263 -4.61 4.97 -10.93
N LEU A 264 -5.51 4.05 -10.56
CA LEU A 264 -5.51 2.67 -11.02
C LEU A 264 -6.42 2.50 -12.24
N THR A 265 -5.96 1.72 -13.21
CA THR A 265 -6.78 1.30 -14.35
C THR A 265 -6.59 -0.19 -14.56
N TYR A 266 -7.61 -0.98 -14.24
CA TYR A 266 -7.68 -2.37 -14.65
C TYR A 266 -8.25 -2.45 -16.06
N SER A 267 -7.65 -3.29 -16.89
CA SER A 267 -8.05 -3.46 -18.28
C SER A 267 -7.93 -4.92 -18.68
N VAL A 268 -8.99 -5.43 -19.30
CA VAL A 268 -9.01 -6.72 -19.97
C VAL A 268 -9.37 -6.47 -21.44
N PRO A 269 -8.54 -6.86 -22.41
CA PRO A 269 -8.87 -6.72 -23.82
C PRO A 269 -9.99 -7.69 -24.18
N THR A 270 -11.00 -7.19 -24.89
CA THR A 270 -12.14 -7.99 -25.32
C THR A 270 -12.07 -8.26 -26.83
N THR A 271 -11.65 -7.28 -27.65
CA THR A 271 -11.37 -7.46 -29.09
C THR A 271 -10.49 -6.32 -29.61
N GLU A 272 -9.52 -6.64 -30.48
CA GLU A 272 -8.70 -5.68 -31.22
C GLU A 272 -8.94 -5.87 -32.72
N ARG A 273 -9.12 -4.77 -33.45
CA ARG A 273 -9.30 -4.77 -34.90
C ARG A 273 -8.49 -3.63 -35.50
N GLU A 274 -7.69 -3.94 -36.52
CA GLU A 274 -7.06 -2.92 -37.35
C GLU A 274 -8.06 -2.42 -38.39
N PHE A 275 -8.14 -1.10 -38.54
CA PHE A 275 -8.95 -0.44 -39.55
C PHE A 275 -8.09 0.61 -40.24
N ASP A 276 -7.72 0.30 -41.49
CA ASP A 276 -6.67 1.00 -42.23
C ASP A 276 -5.38 1.08 -41.41
N GLN A 277 -5.01 2.28 -40.95
CA GLN A 277 -3.82 2.53 -40.12
C GLN A 277 -4.15 2.75 -38.63
N ALA A 278 -5.44 2.78 -38.28
CA ALA A 278 -5.91 2.99 -36.92
C ALA A 278 -6.22 1.68 -36.20
N VAL A 279 -5.86 1.62 -34.91
CA VAL A 279 -6.19 0.49 -34.05
C VAL A 279 -7.49 0.81 -33.32
N LEU A 280 -8.52 0.01 -33.57
CA LEU A 280 -9.79 0.02 -32.87
C LEU A 280 -9.75 -1.01 -31.73
N LEU A 281 -9.90 -0.51 -30.51
CA LEU A 281 -9.86 -1.31 -29.30
C LEU A 281 -11.22 -1.31 -28.60
N PHE A 282 -11.76 -2.49 -28.34
CA PHE A 282 -12.86 -2.68 -27.39
C PHE A 282 -12.30 -3.21 -26.06
N ARG A 283 -12.50 -2.44 -24.98
CA ARG A 283 -11.99 -2.77 -23.64
C ARG A 283 -13.03 -2.48 -22.58
N SER A 284 -13.22 -3.43 -21.69
CA SER A 284 -13.78 -3.18 -20.36
C SER A 284 -12.68 -2.57 -19.48
N ARG A 285 -12.93 -1.38 -18.94
CA ARG A 285 -12.00 -0.69 -18.05
C ARG A 285 -12.66 -0.40 -16.72
N PHE A 286 -11.89 -0.61 -15.67
CA PHE A 286 -12.29 -0.27 -14.32
C PHE A 286 -11.28 0.72 -13.78
N ILE A 287 -11.77 1.89 -13.35
CA ILE A 287 -10.96 3.01 -12.91
C ILE A 287 -11.20 3.22 -11.42
N ALA A 288 -10.11 3.45 -10.71
CA ALA A 288 -10.10 3.73 -9.27
C ALA A 288 -9.02 4.78 -8.96
N ASP A 289 -9.22 5.59 -7.92
CA ASP A 289 -8.16 6.46 -7.42
C ASP A 289 -7.08 5.65 -6.70
N ALA A 290 -5.82 6.01 -6.92
CA ALA A 290 -4.70 5.31 -6.30
C ALA A 290 -4.28 6.03 -5.01
N THR A 291 -4.81 5.59 -3.86
CA THR A 291 -4.59 6.24 -2.56
C THR A 291 -3.44 5.66 -1.74
N ARG A 292 -2.83 4.57 -2.19
CA ARG A 292 -1.70 3.89 -1.55
C ARG A 292 -0.43 3.99 -2.40
N PRO A 293 0.77 3.84 -1.81
CA PRO A 293 2.01 3.81 -2.57
C PRO A 293 2.07 2.64 -3.56
N VAL A 294 2.85 2.78 -4.64
CA VAL A 294 3.05 1.71 -5.64
C VAL A 294 3.49 0.38 -5.01
N ARG A 295 4.29 0.43 -3.94
CA ARG A 295 4.74 -0.75 -3.20
C ARG A 295 3.58 -1.55 -2.60
N PHE A 296 2.59 -0.87 -2.03
CA PHE A 296 1.40 -1.54 -1.49
C PHE A 296 0.70 -2.33 -2.59
N TYR A 297 0.48 -1.72 -3.76
CA TYR A 297 -0.21 -2.40 -4.86
C TYR A 297 0.59 -3.58 -5.43
N ARG A 298 1.93 -3.48 -5.48
CA ARG A 298 2.79 -4.60 -5.86
C ARG A 298 2.59 -5.80 -4.93
N GLU A 299 2.68 -5.56 -3.62
CA GLU A 299 2.53 -6.61 -2.60
C GLU A 299 1.09 -7.16 -2.54
N TYR A 300 0.10 -6.31 -2.78
CA TYR A 300 -1.32 -6.67 -2.75
C TYR A 300 -1.76 -7.48 -3.97
N PHE A 301 -1.40 -7.02 -5.17
CA PHE A 301 -1.80 -7.69 -6.41
C PHE A 301 -0.96 -8.92 -6.71
N GLN A 302 0.33 -8.92 -6.32
CA GLN A 302 1.28 -10.01 -6.61
C GLN A 302 1.32 -10.35 -8.11
N PRO A 303 1.64 -9.38 -8.99
CA PRO A 303 1.67 -9.63 -10.41
C PRO A 303 2.79 -10.61 -10.80
N LEU A 304 2.58 -11.33 -11.90
CA LEU A 304 3.60 -12.21 -12.48
C LEU A 304 4.79 -11.39 -13.00
N HIS A 305 4.50 -10.23 -13.61
CA HIS A 305 5.50 -9.30 -14.12
C HIS A 305 5.15 -7.84 -13.83
N GLU A 306 6.18 -7.02 -13.62
CA GLU A 306 6.06 -5.57 -13.52
C GLU A 306 6.82 -4.89 -14.66
N ARG A 307 6.23 -3.84 -15.23
CA ARG A 307 6.90 -2.97 -16.20
C ARG A 307 6.68 -1.51 -15.87
N GLN A 308 7.70 -0.70 -16.08
CA GLN A 308 7.64 0.74 -15.84
C GLN A 308 7.76 1.48 -17.16
N LEU A 309 6.98 2.56 -17.29
CA LEU A 309 7.03 3.49 -18.41
C LEU A 309 6.98 4.90 -17.87
N GLU A 310 8.05 5.67 -18.10
CA GLU A 310 8.10 7.09 -17.78
C GLU A 310 8.15 7.88 -19.07
N LYS A 311 7.33 8.93 -19.17
CA LYS A 311 7.30 9.76 -20.37
C LYS A 311 6.92 11.20 -20.08
N ASN A 312 7.43 12.07 -20.94
CA ASN A 312 7.03 13.46 -21.00
C ASN A 312 5.93 13.61 -22.05
N ARG A 313 4.74 14.10 -21.68
CA ARG A 313 3.57 14.21 -22.56
C ARG A 313 3.06 15.64 -22.64
N ARG A 314 3.02 16.18 -23.85
CA ARG A 314 2.25 17.38 -24.19
C ARG A 314 0.94 16.94 -24.86
N ARG A 315 -0.20 17.35 -24.31
CA ARG A 315 -1.53 16.91 -24.76
C ARG A 315 -2.38 18.11 -25.15
N TRP A 316 -2.84 18.12 -26.39
CA TRP A 316 -3.87 19.03 -26.88
C TRP A 316 -5.20 18.31 -26.97
N HIS A 317 -6.24 18.92 -26.41
CA HIS A 317 -7.62 18.56 -26.64
C HIS A 317 -8.08 19.36 -27.85
N ILE A 318 -8.36 18.68 -28.97
CA ILE A 318 -8.73 19.33 -30.22
C ILE A 318 -10.12 18.88 -30.66
N LEU A 319 -10.91 19.81 -31.19
CA LEU A 319 -12.05 19.46 -32.04
C LEU A 319 -11.58 19.49 -33.49
N PHE A 320 -11.54 18.34 -34.13
CA PHE A 320 -11.28 18.24 -35.57
C PHE A 320 -12.60 17.96 -36.29
N GLN A 321 -13.03 18.87 -37.16
CA GLN A 321 -14.35 18.83 -37.81
C GLN A 321 -15.49 18.60 -36.79
N GLY A 322 -15.41 19.29 -35.64
CA GLY A 322 -16.40 19.22 -34.56
C GLY A 322 -16.34 17.98 -33.67
N VAL A 323 -15.40 17.05 -33.86
CA VAL A 323 -15.25 15.84 -33.03
C VAL A 323 -14.00 15.91 -32.16
N LEU A 324 -14.13 15.51 -30.89
CA LEU A 324 -13.06 15.56 -29.90
C LEU A 324 -12.00 14.47 -30.09
N TYR A 325 -10.75 14.91 -30.18
CA TYR A 325 -9.54 14.10 -30.17
C TYR A 325 -8.54 14.60 -29.14
N TYR A 326 -7.68 13.70 -28.70
CA TYR A 326 -6.52 13.99 -27.89
C TYR A 326 -5.29 13.76 -28.76
N LEU A 327 -4.59 14.84 -29.07
CA LEU A 327 -3.31 14.83 -29.74
C LEU A 327 -2.23 14.86 -28.67
N ASN A 328 -1.43 13.81 -28.56
CA ASN A 328 -0.34 13.73 -27.60
C ASN A 328 0.99 13.72 -28.34
N LEU A 329 1.92 14.53 -27.88
CA LEU A 329 3.34 14.43 -28.22
C LEU A 329 4.06 13.86 -27.00
N ASP A 330 4.61 12.66 -27.17
CA ASP A 330 5.29 11.89 -26.15
C ASP A 330 6.79 11.81 -26.42
N GLN A 331 7.57 11.94 -25.36
CA GLN A 331 8.97 11.56 -25.31
C GLN A 331 9.11 10.47 -24.23
N LEU A 332 9.60 9.29 -24.62
CA LEU A 332 9.79 8.18 -23.69
C LEU A 332 11.10 8.36 -22.93
N LEU A 333 11.00 8.47 -21.61
CA LEU A 333 12.14 8.71 -20.71
C LEU A 333 12.65 7.39 -20.13
N LYS A 334 11.74 6.47 -19.79
CA LYS A 334 12.08 5.15 -19.27
C LYS A 334 11.16 4.07 -19.84
N PRO A 335 11.68 3.02 -20.49
CA PRO A 335 13.05 2.97 -21.01
C PRO A 335 13.29 4.14 -21.96
N GLN A 336 14.53 4.62 -22.02
CA GLN A 336 14.89 5.68 -22.94
C GLN A 336 14.80 5.15 -24.38
N VAL A 337 13.91 5.73 -25.17
CA VAL A 337 13.79 5.45 -26.59
C VAL A 337 13.91 6.77 -27.31
N ASP A 338 14.94 6.91 -28.13
CA ASP A 338 15.22 8.16 -28.83
C ASP A 338 14.15 8.47 -29.87
N GLY A 339 13.79 9.75 -29.95
CA GLY A 339 12.79 10.27 -30.87
C GLY A 339 11.51 10.72 -30.19
N LEU A 340 10.65 11.35 -30.99
CA LEU A 340 9.36 11.85 -30.58
C LEU A 340 8.26 10.94 -31.12
N PHE A 341 7.20 10.79 -30.34
CA PHE A 341 6.06 9.96 -30.71
C PHE A 341 4.79 10.79 -30.64
N ILE A 342 3.98 10.72 -31.69
CA ILE A 342 2.65 11.29 -31.71
C ILE A 342 1.63 10.20 -31.40
N GLU A 343 0.65 10.48 -30.54
CA GLU A 343 -0.52 9.62 -30.30
C GLU A 343 -1.80 10.43 -30.52
N LEU A 344 -2.54 10.09 -31.57
CA LEU A 344 -3.91 10.56 -31.80
C LEU A 344 -4.89 9.58 -31.18
N LYS A 345 -5.79 10.08 -30.32
CA LYS A 345 -6.69 9.24 -29.53
C LYS A 345 -8.09 9.81 -29.47
N SER A 346 -9.12 8.97 -29.60
CA SER A 346 -10.50 9.32 -29.23
C SER A 346 -11.22 8.14 -28.60
N ARG A 347 -12.32 8.42 -27.89
CA ARG A 347 -13.16 7.42 -27.25
C ARG A 347 -14.62 7.62 -27.63
N THR A 348 -15.38 6.53 -27.66
CA THR A 348 -16.82 6.55 -27.91
C THR A 348 -17.49 5.28 -27.37
N TYR A 349 -18.80 5.30 -27.24
CA TYR A 349 -19.61 4.16 -26.81
C TYR A 349 -20.20 3.39 -28.00
N SER A 350 -20.01 3.85 -29.23
CA SER A 350 -20.57 3.23 -30.44
C SER A 350 -19.46 2.78 -31.40
N MET A 351 -19.54 1.53 -31.85
CA MET A 351 -18.61 0.98 -32.85
C MET A 351 -18.65 1.76 -34.16
N LYS A 352 -19.84 2.15 -34.62
CA LYS A 352 -20.02 2.94 -35.84
C LYS A 352 -19.38 4.32 -35.74
N ASP A 353 -19.51 4.97 -34.59
CA ASP A 353 -18.84 6.25 -34.34
C ASP A 353 -17.32 6.06 -34.24
N ALA A 354 -16.85 4.94 -33.72
CA ALA A 354 -15.43 4.63 -33.65
C ALA A 354 -14.81 4.47 -35.06
N GLU A 355 -15.51 3.83 -35.99
CA GLU A 355 -15.10 3.72 -37.40
C GLU A 355 -15.03 5.11 -38.08
N ILE A 356 -16.06 5.96 -37.90
CA ILE A 356 -16.04 7.35 -38.41
C ILE A 356 -14.85 8.13 -37.81
N LYS A 357 -14.60 7.94 -36.51
CA LYS A 357 -13.49 8.60 -35.84
C LYS A 357 -12.13 8.12 -36.35
N ALA A 358 -12.01 6.84 -36.69
CA ALA A 358 -10.81 6.26 -37.30
C ALA A 358 -10.54 6.84 -38.69
N GLN A 359 -11.57 7.00 -39.52
CA GLN A 359 -11.44 7.63 -40.84
C GLN A 359 -10.91 9.07 -40.74
N ARG A 360 -11.42 9.87 -39.79
CA ARG A 360 -10.90 11.23 -39.55
C ARG A 360 -9.49 11.25 -38.97
N VAL A 361 -9.08 10.21 -38.25
CA VAL A 361 -7.68 10.08 -37.81
C VAL A 361 -6.77 9.94 -39.03
N GLN A 362 -7.19 9.20 -40.06
CA GLN A 362 -6.43 9.11 -41.31
C GLN A 362 -6.25 10.50 -41.97
N GLU A 363 -7.31 11.30 -42.07
CA GLU A 363 -7.22 12.68 -42.60
C GLU A 363 -6.22 13.52 -41.79
N MET A 364 -6.20 13.38 -40.46
CA MET A 364 -5.21 14.07 -39.62
C MET A 364 -3.77 13.58 -39.85
N LEU A 365 -3.56 12.29 -40.09
CA LEU A 365 -2.24 11.75 -40.45
C LEU A 365 -1.75 12.31 -41.79
N ASP A 366 -2.65 12.43 -42.77
CA ASP A 366 -2.35 13.01 -44.07
C ASP A 366 -1.93 14.49 -43.93
N ILE A 367 -2.63 15.27 -43.10
CA ILE A 367 -2.28 16.66 -42.77
C ILE A 367 -0.89 16.76 -42.13
N LEU A 368 -0.57 15.84 -41.22
CA LEU A 368 0.73 15.79 -40.56
C LEU A 368 1.84 15.34 -41.53
N GLY A 369 1.49 14.60 -42.58
CA GLY A 369 2.40 13.99 -43.54
C GLY A 369 3.07 12.73 -43.00
N ILE A 370 2.34 11.98 -42.16
CA ILE A 370 2.82 10.73 -41.55
C ILE A 370 2.45 9.56 -42.47
N GLY A 371 3.46 8.83 -42.94
CA GLY A 371 3.25 7.68 -43.80
C GLY A 371 2.96 6.40 -43.02
N ALA A 372 2.56 5.33 -43.71
CA ALA A 372 2.32 4.01 -43.11
C ALA A 372 3.57 3.45 -42.41
N ASP A 373 4.76 3.73 -42.93
CA ASP A 373 6.05 3.24 -42.40
C ASP A 373 6.41 3.89 -41.05
N ASP A 374 5.84 5.05 -40.73
CA ASP A 374 6.08 5.77 -39.48
C ASP A 374 5.16 5.29 -38.35
N ILE A 375 4.15 4.47 -38.68
CA ILE A 375 3.09 4.07 -37.76
C ILE A 375 3.52 2.89 -36.89
N ILE A 376 3.18 3.01 -35.62
CA ILE A 376 3.52 2.05 -34.58
C ILE A 376 2.23 1.34 -34.16
N HIS A 377 2.10 0.09 -34.60
CA HIS A 377 0.97 -0.77 -34.26
C HIS A 377 1.04 -1.30 -32.81
N ARG A 378 2.24 -1.37 -32.23
CA ARG A 378 2.46 -1.89 -30.87
C ARG A 378 2.19 -0.84 -29.79
N HIS A 379 1.86 -1.29 -28.59
CA HIS A 379 1.82 -0.40 -27.43
C HIS A 379 3.23 -0.02 -26.96
N TYR A 380 3.41 1.18 -26.38
CA TYR A 380 4.72 1.57 -25.82
C TYR A 380 5.29 0.55 -24.84
N ILE A 381 4.44 -0.09 -24.03
CA ILE A 381 4.83 -1.16 -23.09
C ILE A 381 5.39 -2.42 -23.78
N GLU A 382 4.97 -2.70 -25.01
CA GLU A 382 5.47 -3.81 -25.81
C GLU A 382 6.80 -3.44 -26.46
N MET A 383 6.98 -2.17 -26.86
CA MET A 383 8.29 -1.67 -27.32
C MET A 383 9.36 -1.76 -26.23
N VAL A 384 8.98 -1.61 -24.96
CA VAL A 384 9.89 -1.83 -23.81
C VAL A 384 10.40 -3.27 -23.73
N LYS A 385 9.61 -4.27 -24.17
CA LYS A 385 10.00 -5.70 -24.12
C LYS A 385 11.28 -5.94 -24.93
N ASP A 386 11.39 -5.32 -26.10
CA ASP A 386 12.48 -5.57 -27.05
C ASP A 386 13.76 -4.82 -26.67
N ALA A 387 13.66 -3.65 -26.03
CA ALA A 387 14.83 -2.91 -25.52
C ALA A 387 15.55 -3.63 -24.36
N ALA A 388 14.81 -4.43 -23.58
CA ALA A 388 15.40 -5.28 -22.54
C ALA A 388 16.02 -6.57 -23.10
N VAL A 389 15.52 -7.09 -24.22
CA VAL A 389 16.04 -8.32 -24.88
C VAL A 389 17.22 -8.02 -25.80
N ALA A 390 17.29 -6.82 -26.39
CA ALA A 390 18.42 -6.38 -27.22
C ALA A 390 19.65 -5.90 -26.40
N GLY A 391 19.55 -5.92 -25.07
CA GLY A 391 20.60 -5.52 -24.13
C GLY A 391 21.32 -6.67 -23.43
N ASP A 392 21.06 -7.94 -23.80
CA ASP A 392 21.79 -9.13 -23.35
C ASP A 392 22.88 -9.57 -24.35
#